data_AF-A0A5U4EXH2-F1
#
_entry.id   AF-A0A5U4EXH2-F1
#
_cell.length_a   1.000
_cell.length_b   1.000
_cell.length_c   1.000
_cell.angle_alpha   90.00
_cell.angle_beta   90.00
_cell.angle_gamma   90.00
#
_symmetry.space_group_name_H-M   'P 1'
#
loop_
_entity.id
_entity.type
_entity.pdbx_description
1 polymer ?
#
loop_
_entity_poly.entity_id
_entity_poly.type
_entity_poly.pdbx_seq_one_letter_code
_entity_poly.pdbx_strand_id
1 'polypeptide(L)' 'ATDEEKRQLLLWKRYRVEVNRIDVTKAPDIEWPEQPA' A
#
# COMPACT_ATOMS: atom_id res chain seq x y z
N ALA A 1 16.40 13.13 7.88
CA ALA A 1 15.11 12.44 7.72
C ALA A 1 14.05 13.28 8.40
N THR A 2 13.39 14.12 7.63
CA THR A 2 12.29 14.98 8.06
C THR A 2 11.15 14.10 8.55
N ASP A 3 10.39 14.51 9.55
CA ASP A 3 9.31 13.66 10.12
C ASP A 3 8.25 13.30 9.08
N GLU A 4 8.13 14.10 8.02
CA GLU A 4 7.30 13.79 6.86
C GLU A 4 7.77 12.54 6.11
N GLU A 5 9.07 12.39 5.85
CA GLU A 5 9.62 11.21 5.18
C GLU A 5 9.39 9.94 6.01
N LYS A 6 9.40 10.05 7.34
CA LYS A 6 9.09 8.92 8.24
C LYS A 6 7.61 8.55 8.17
N ARG A 7 6.71 9.54 8.11
CA ARG A 7 5.26 9.30 7.94
C ARG A 7 4.97 8.65 6.60
N GLN A 8 5.58 9.15 5.54
CA GLN A 8 5.53 8.58 4.20
C GLN A 8 5.99 7.12 4.20
N LEU A 9 7.17 6.83 4.76
CA LEU A 9 7.68 5.47 4.84
C LEU A 9 6.73 4.51 5.56
N LEU A 10 6.03 4.97 6.61
CA LEU A 10 5.04 4.17 7.32
C LEU A 10 3.78 3.92 6.49
N LEU A 11 3.28 4.94 5.78
CA LEU A 11 2.15 4.81 4.86
C LEU A 11 2.46 3.82 3.74
N TRP A 12 3.61 3.97 3.08
CA TRP A 12 4.08 3.06 2.04
C TRP A 12 4.29 1.64 2.55
N LYS A 13 4.79 1.45 3.78
CA LYS A 13 4.90 0.13 4.40
C LYS A 13 3.53 -0.53 4.60
N ARG A 14 2.53 0.21 5.09
CA ARG A 14 1.16 -0.30 5.26
C ARG A 14 0.54 -0.66 3.92
N TYR A 15 0.63 0.25 2.93
CA TYR A 15 0.14 0.03 1.58
C TYR A 15 0.71 -1.27 0.98
N ARG A 16 2.03 -1.48 1.09
CA ARG A 16 2.67 -2.70 0.59
C ARG A 16 2.19 -3.97 1.29
N VAL A 17 1.86 -3.91 2.57
CA VAL A 17 1.32 -5.07 3.31
C VAL A 17 -0.09 -5.40 2.83
N GLU A 18 -0.94 -4.39 2.64
CA GLU A 18 -2.29 -4.56 2.11
C GLU A 18 -2.25 -5.14 0.69
N VAL A 19 -1.40 -4.60 -0.18
CA VAL A 19 -1.14 -5.13 -1.53
C VAL A 19 -0.70 -6.60 -1.51
N ASN A 20 0.16 -7.00 -0.56
CA ASN A 20 0.61 -8.38 -0.45
C ASN A 20 -0.50 -9.34 0.01
N ARG A 21 -1.54 -8.82 0.66
CA ARG A 21 -2.70 -9.59 1.12
C ARG A 21 -3.79 -9.72 0.05
N ILE A 22 -3.67 -8.96 -1.04
CA ILE A 22 -4.61 -9.04 -2.14
C ILE A 22 -4.47 -10.40 -2.80
N ASP A 23 -5.61 -11.08 -2.92
CA ASP A 23 -5.71 -12.34 -3.62
C ASP A 23 -5.69 -12.08 -5.13
N VAL A 24 -4.52 -12.25 -5.72
CA VAL A 24 -4.27 -12.08 -7.16
C VAL A 24 -5.06 -13.05 -8.05
N THR A 25 -5.67 -14.09 -7.47
CA THR A 25 -6.52 -15.04 -8.20
C THR A 25 -7.87 -14.44 -8.59
N LYS A 26 -8.28 -13.32 -7.98
CA LYS A 26 -9.51 -12.58 -8.31
C LYS A 26 -9.36 -11.64 -9.51
N ALA A 27 -8.20 -11.63 -10.17
CA ALA A 27 -8.00 -10.86 -11.39
C ALA A 27 -9.03 -11.27 -12.45
N PRO A 28 -9.71 -10.31 -13.12
CA PRO A 28 -9.42 -8.87 -13.18
C PRO A 28 -10.13 -7.98 -12.14
N ASP A 29 -11.06 -8.51 -11.33
CA ASP A 29 -11.88 -7.75 -10.35
C ASP A 29 -11.17 -7.52 -9.02
N ILE A 30 -9.91 -7.10 -9.08
CA ILE A 30 -9.11 -6.81 -7.90
C ILE A 30 -9.29 -5.34 -7.51
N GLU A 31 -9.80 -5.12 -6.30
CA GLU A 31 -9.81 -3.79 -5.68
C GLU A 31 -8.42 -3.48 -5.11
N TRP A 32 -7.67 -2.64 -5.82
CA TRP A 32 -6.39 -2.13 -5.33
C TRP A 32 -6.60 -1.00 -4.33
N PRO A 33 -5.88 -0.98 -3.20
CA PRO A 33 -5.91 0.13 -2.27
C PRO A 33 -5.37 1.42 -2.92
N GLU A 34 -5.74 2.58 -2.37
CA GLU A 34 -5.21 3.86 -2.85
C GLU A 34 -3.75 4.05 -2.48
N GLN A 35 -2.96 4.56 -3.41
CA GLN A 35 -1.54 4.83 -3.20
C GLN A 35 -1.37 6.05 -2.30
N PRO A 36 -0.55 5.95 -1.24
CA PRO A 36 -0.21 7.11 -0.42
C PRO A 36 0.61 8.12 -1.24
N ALA A 37 0.32 9.42 -1.04
CA ALA A 37 0.94 10.55 -1.76
C ALA A 37 2.27 10.96 -1.14
#